data_AF-A0A8J6NKC1-F1
#
_entry.id   AF-A0A8J6NKC1-F1
#
_cell.length_a   1.000
_cell.length_b   1.000
_cell.length_c   1.000
_cell.angle_alpha   90.00
_cell.angle_beta   90.00
_cell.angle_gamma   90.00
#
_symmetry.space_group_name_H-M   'P 1'
#
loop_
_entity.id
_entity.type
_entity.pdbx_description
1 polymer ?
#
loop_
_entity_poly.entity_id
_entity_poly.type
_entity_poly.pdbx_seq_one_letter_code
_entity_poly.pdbx_strand_id
1 'polypeptide(L)'
;MIHVGLRIDIYTLRGTCIGVPNLIDLLGCHPDCFAAPAWRITAGALQALDRFQFRFTSNCRGRSIFRPIVDGLRLSHVQVPTTMPTYDELIGLKCIPETYNEYLLKMIRPNRLNVLTIHT
;
A
#
# COMPACT_ATOMS: atom_id res chain seq x y z
N MET A 1 -9.23 -18.42 1.45
CA MET A 1 -7.93 -18.38 0.75
C MET A 1 -7.28 -17.04 1.08
N ILE A 2 -6.13 -17.02 1.74
CA ILE A 2 -5.39 -15.78 2.04
C ILE A 2 -4.61 -15.42 0.79
N HIS A 3 -4.81 -14.21 0.26
CA HIS A 3 -4.00 -13.69 -0.85
C HIS A 3 -2.79 -12.97 -0.25
N VAL A 4 -1.60 -13.50 -0.49
CA VAL A 4 -0.33 -12.87 -0.09
C VAL A 4 0.21 -12.14 -1.30
N GLY A 5 0.04 -10.81 -1.33
CA GLY A 5 0.61 -9.98 -2.37
C GLY A 5 2.06 -9.64 -2.05
N LEU A 6 2.96 -9.80 -3.02
CA LEU A 6 4.34 -9.34 -2.86
C LEU A 6 4.39 -7.81 -2.91
N ARG A 7 5.05 -7.22 -1.92
CA ARG A 7 5.28 -5.77 -1.82
C ARG A 7 6.63 -5.40 -2.43
N ILE A 8 6.61 -4.40 -3.31
CA ILE A 8 7.82 -3.83 -3.92
C ILE A 8 8.07 -2.44 -3.32
N ASP A 9 9.12 -2.29 -2.52
CA ASP A 9 9.49 -1.01 -1.90
C ASP A 9 10.28 -0.11 -2.86
N ILE A 10 9.57 0.50 -3.80
CA ILE A 10 10.11 1.44 -4.77
C ILE A 10 9.19 2.66 -4.82
N TYR A 11 9.73 3.87 -4.86
CA TYR A 11 8.91 5.10 -4.91
C TYR A 11 9.29 6.08 -6.01
N THR A 12 10.35 5.78 -6.77
CA THR A 12 10.89 6.65 -7.82
C THR A 12 10.53 6.14 -9.20
N LEU A 13 10.41 7.05 -10.17
CA LEU A 13 10.08 6.70 -11.56
C LEU A 13 11.08 5.68 -12.13
N ARG A 14 12.38 5.91 -11.91
CA ARG A 14 13.43 4.98 -12.34
C ARG A 14 13.24 3.59 -11.74
N GLY A 15 12.99 3.52 -10.44
CA GLY A 15 12.76 2.23 -9.78
C GLY A 15 11.51 1.56 -10.32
N THR A 16 10.41 2.29 -10.55
CA THR A 16 9.19 1.69 -11.09
C THR A 16 9.40 1.17 -12.50
N CYS A 17 10.07 1.93 -13.36
CA CYS A 17 10.29 1.53 -14.75
C CYS A 17 11.34 0.43 -14.94
N ILE A 18 12.30 0.28 -14.02
CA ILE A 18 13.42 -0.68 -14.16
C ILE A 18 13.33 -1.79 -13.11
N GLY A 19 13.13 -1.42 -11.84
CA GLY A 19 13.13 -2.37 -10.72
C GLY A 19 11.92 -3.28 -10.70
N VAL A 20 10.71 -2.77 -11.04
CA VAL A 20 9.51 -3.62 -11.07
C VAL A 20 9.61 -4.72 -12.14
N PRO A 21 9.97 -4.43 -13.41
CA PRO A 21 10.20 -5.49 -14.40
C PRO A 21 11.25 -6.51 -13.97
N ASN A 22 12.42 -6.06 -13.50
CA ASN A 22 13.48 -6.96 -13.05
C ASN A 22 13.03 -7.87 -11.90
N LEU A 23 12.19 -7.35 -11.01
CA LEU A 23 11.65 -8.16 -9.92
C LEU A 23 10.61 -9.17 -10.40
N ILE A 24 9.73 -8.79 -11.33
CA ILE A 24 8.80 -9.72 -11.99
C ILE A 24 9.58 -10.85 -12.67
N ASP A 25 10.64 -10.51 -13.40
CA ASP A 25 11.51 -11.48 -14.09
C ASP A 25 12.18 -12.43 -13.08
N LEU A 26 12.71 -11.88 -11.98
CA LEU A 26 13.36 -12.67 -10.93
C LEU A 26 12.39 -13.63 -10.23
N LEU A 27 11.14 -13.22 -10.02
CA LEU A 27 10.14 -14.04 -9.35
C LEU A 27 9.47 -15.04 -10.27
N GLY A 28 9.55 -14.82 -11.58
CA GLY A 28 8.82 -15.61 -12.59
C GLY A 28 7.30 -15.45 -12.51
N CYS A 29 6.80 -14.46 -11.77
CA CYS A 29 5.36 -14.19 -11.64
C CYS A 29 5.09 -12.69 -11.45
N HIS A 30 3.87 -12.27 -11.79
CA HIS A 30 3.43 -10.89 -11.60
C HIS A 30 2.85 -10.72 -10.19
N PRO A 31 3.32 -9.75 -9.39
CA PRO A 31 2.75 -9.46 -8.08
C PRO A 31 1.28 -8.99 -8.17
N ASP A 32 0.50 -9.30 -7.15
CA ASP A 32 -0.89 -8.85 -7.05
C ASP A 32 -1.02 -7.36 -6.75
N CYS A 33 -0.06 -6.78 -6.02
CA CYS A 33 -0.17 -5.40 -5.55
C CYS A 33 1.17 -4.68 -5.53
N PHE A 34 1.10 -3.37 -5.36
CA PHE A 34 2.23 -2.49 -5.18
C PHE A 34 1.99 -1.58 -3.98
N ALA A 35 2.99 -1.38 -3.12
CA ALA A 35 2.87 -0.46 -1.99
C ALA A 35 4.17 0.30 -1.80
N ALA A 36 4.08 1.63 -1.90
CA ALA A 36 5.24 2.50 -1.81
C ALA A 36 5.77 2.60 -0.36
N PRO A 37 7.09 2.66 -0.18
CA PRO A 37 7.70 2.82 1.13
C PRO A 37 7.24 4.12 1.80
N ALA A 38 7.00 4.05 3.11
CA ALA A 38 6.49 5.14 3.93
C ALA A 38 5.22 5.82 3.37
N TRP A 39 4.45 5.11 2.54
CA TRP A 39 3.26 5.66 1.86
C TRP A 39 3.56 6.91 1.03
N ARG A 40 4.72 6.95 0.38
CA ARG A 40 5.16 8.06 -0.45
C ARG A 40 5.61 7.56 -1.81
N ILE A 41 5.08 8.18 -2.85
CA ILE A 41 5.39 7.87 -4.25
C ILE A 41 5.40 9.16 -5.06
N THR A 42 6.28 9.27 -6.06
CA THR A 42 6.27 10.43 -6.97
C THR A 42 5.12 10.33 -7.99
N ALA A 43 4.66 11.47 -8.49
CA ALA A 43 3.61 11.53 -9.51
C ALA A 43 3.94 10.68 -10.75
N GLY A 44 5.15 10.81 -11.28
CA GLY A 44 5.61 10.01 -12.42
C GLY A 44 5.69 8.51 -12.13
N ALA A 45 6.13 8.12 -10.94
CA ALA A 45 6.15 6.70 -10.54
C ALA A 45 4.73 6.15 -10.44
N LEU A 46 3.80 6.91 -9.85
CA LEU A 46 2.40 6.53 -9.74
C LEU A 46 1.75 6.37 -11.12
N GLN A 47 1.99 7.31 -12.04
CA GLN A 47 1.57 7.18 -13.45
C GLN A 47 2.16 5.94 -14.13
N ALA A 48 3.43 5.65 -13.90
CA ALA A 48 4.11 4.50 -14.50
C ALA A 48 3.51 3.14 -14.05
N LEU A 49 2.80 3.09 -12.92
CA LEU A 49 2.16 1.86 -12.43
C LEU A 49 1.06 1.35 -13.37
N ASP A 50 0.44 2.22 -14.19
CA ASP A 50 -0.60 1.81 -15.16
C ASP A 50 -0.09 0.84 -16.24
N ARG A 51 1.23 0.70 -16.38
CA ARG A 51 1.86 -0.25 -17.30
C ARG A 51 1.85 -1.69 -16.77
N PHE A 52 1.52 -1.89 -15.49
CA PHE A 52 1.56 -3.19 -14.83
C PHE A 52 0.15 -3.64 -14.43
N GLN A 53 -0.03 -4.96 -14.29
CA GLN A 53 -1.33 -5.56 -14.00
C GLN A 53 -1.55 -5.76 -12.49
N PHE A 54 -1.24 -4.73 -11.68
CA PHE A 54 -1.54 -4.80 -10.25
C PHE A 54 -3.04 -4.75 -10.00
N ARG A 55 -3.55 -5.63 -9.15
CA ARG A 55 -4.96 -5.65 -8.74
C ARG A 55 -5.32 -4.40 -7.92
N PHE A 56 -4.40 -3.93 -7.09
CA PHE A 56 -4.51 -2.67 -6.34
C PHE A 56 -3.15 -2.13 -5.93
N THR A 57 -3.12 -0.87 -5.52
CA THR A 57 -1.95 -0.20 -4.95
C THR A 57 -2.25 0.31 -3.55
N SER A 58 -1.26 0.35 -2.66
CA SER A 58 -1.39 0.80 -1.26
C SER A 58 -0.35 1.86 -0.88
N ASN A 59 -0.17 2.82 -1.78
CA ASN A 59 0.86 3.86 -1.73
C ASN A 59 0.60 5.06 -0.81
N CYS A 60 -0.53 5.16 -0.13
CA CYS A 60 -0.90 6.37 0.62
C CYS A 60 -1.71 6.02 1.86
N ARG A 61 -1.87 6.99 2.76
CA ARG A 61 -2.91 6.97 3.79
C ARG A 61 -4.17 7.65 3.30
N GLY A 62 -5.31 7.24 3.83
CA GLY A 62 -6.60 7.73 3.36
C GLY A 62 -7.77 7.23 4.18
N ARG A 63 -8.96 7.25 3.58
CA ARG A 63 -10.23 6.88 4.25
C ARG A 63 -11.13 5.99 3.40
N SER A 64 -10.93 5.96 2.08
CA SER A 64 -11.75 5.23 1.12
C SER A 64 -10.92 4.78 -0.06
N ILE A 65 -11.39 3.76 -0.77
CA ILE A 65 -10.81 3.30 -2.02
C ILE A 65 -11.07 4.35 -3.11
N PHE A 66 -10.07 4.60 -3.97
CA PHE A 66 -10.22 5.54 -5.08
C PHE A 66 -9.33 5.16 -6.27
N ARG A 67 -9.52 5.85 -7.40
CA ARG A 67 -8.56 5.84 -8.51
C ARG A 67 -7.78 7.15 -8.47
N PRO A 68 -6.44 7.13 -8.43
CA PRO A 68 -5.67 8.36 -8.38
C PRO A 68 -5.92 9.26 -9.59
N ILE A 69 -5.81 10.56 -9.37
CA ILE A 69 -5.79 11.56 -10.43
C ILE A 69 -4.45 12.28 -10.33
N VAL A 70 -3.69 12.28 -11.41
CA VAL A 70 -2.39 12.97 -11.51
C VAL A 70 -2.44 13.85 -12.75
N ASP A 71 -2.23 15.15 -12.58
CA ASP A 71 -2.29 16.15 -13.66
C ASP A 71 -3.59 16.09 -14.48
N GLY A 72 -4.71 15.86 -13.80
CA GLY A 72 -6.04 15.74 -14.43
C GLY A 72 -6.32 14.37 -15.08
N LEU A 73 -5.32 13.50 -15.20
CA LEU A 73 -5.49 12.15 -15.71
C LEU A 73 -5.90 11.19 -14.59
N ARG A 74 -7.05 10.53 -14.74
CA ARG A 74 -7.48 9.44 -13.87
C ARG A 74 -6.75 8.16 -14.26
N LEU A 75 -5.97 7.61 -13.33
CA LEU A 75 -5.19 6.39 -13.54
C LEU A 75 -6.09 5.15 -13.46
N SER A 76 -5.64 4.06 -14.10
CA SER A 76 -6.43 2.83 -14.23
C SER A 76 -6.46 2.00 -12.94
N HIS A 77 -5.33 1.96 -12.23
CA HIS A 77 -5.16 1.18 -11.01
C HIS A 77 -5.96 1.75 -9.83
N VAL A 78 -6.40 0.85 -8.96
CA VAL A 78 -7.18 1.17 -7.76
C VAL A 78 -6.25 1.36 -6.57
N GLN A 79 -6.39 2.47 -5.86
CA GLN A 79 -5.68 2.76 -4.63
C GLN A 79 -6.52 2.33 -3.42
N VAL A 80 -5.98 1.40 -2.63
CA VAL A 80 -6.50 0.94 -1.33
C VAL A 80 -5.58 1.51 -0.25
N PRO A 81 -5.93 2.65 0.36
CA PRO A 81 -5.03 3.31 1.30
C PRO A 81 -4.98 2.62 2.66
N THR A 82 -3.86 2.78 3.36
CA THR A 82 -3.76 2.46 4.79
C THR A 82 -4.63 3.43 5.58
N THR A 83 -5.46 2.88 6.47
CA THR A 83 -6.45 3.64 7.26
C THR A 83 -6.27 3.45 8.76
N MET A 84 -5.62 2.37 9.17
CA MET A 84 -5.30 2.06 10.56
C MET A 84 -3.85 2.45 10.87
N PRO A 85 -3.51 2.72 12.14
CA PRO A 85 -2.14 2.93 12.56
C PRO A 85 -1.34 1.61 12.52
N THR A 86 -0.03 1.69 12.30
CA THR A 86 0.87 0.54 12.40
C THR A 86 1.28 0.29 13.85
N TYR A 87 1.96 -0.84 14.08
CA TYR A 87 2.46 -1.21 15.41
C TYR A 87 3.38 -0.13 16.00
N ASP A 88 4.35 0.32 15.21
CA ASP A 88 5.33 1.35 15.56
C ASP A 88 4.69 2.73 15.82
N GLU A 89 3.50 3.00 15.29
CA GLU A 89 2.76 4.25 15.53
C GLU A 89 1.98 4.25 16.86
N LEU A 90 1.70 3.07 17.42
CA LEU A 90 0.90 2.94 18.65
C LEU A 90 1.74 2.65 19.88
N ILE A 91 2.77 1.82 19.75
CA ILE A 91 3.53 1.31 20.89
C ILE A 91 4.35 2.41 21.55
N GLY A 92 4.29 2.49 22.88
CA GLY A 92 4.98 3.50 23.67
C GLY A 92 4.32 4.89 23.65
N LEU A 93 3.30 5.10 22.81
CA LEU A 93 2.54 6.35 22.73
C LEU A 93 1.10 6.19 23.19
N LYS A 94 0.43 5.13 22.76
CA LYS A 94 -1.00 4.88 23.00
C LYS A 94 -1.26 3.55 23.69
N CYS A 95 -0.40 2.56 23.49
CA CYS A 95 -0.51 1.26 24.12
C CYS A 95 0.87 0.63 24.36
N ILE A 96 0.90 -0.42 25.16
CA ILE A 96 2.03 -1.34 25.32
C ILE A 96 1.78 -2.61 24.50
N PRO A 97 2.82 -3.42 24.17
CA PRO A 97 2.68 -4.62 23.33
C PRO A 97 1.54 -5.54 23.76
N GLU A 98 1.34 -5.73 25.06
CA GLU A 98 0.32 -6.60 25.65
C GLU A 98 -1.11 -6.12 25.35
N THR A 99 -1.29 -4.81 25.19
CA THR A 99 -2.60 -4.17 24.97
C THR A 99 -2.84 -3.76 23.51
N TYR A 100 -1.85 -3.96 22.63
CA TYR A 100 -1.89 -3.53 21.22
C TYR A 100 -3.09 -4.10 20.46
N ASN A 101 -3.31 -5.41 20.54
CA ASN A 101 -4.39 -6.07 19.81
C ASN A 101 -5.76 -5.55 20.24
N GLU A 102 -5.98 -5.37 21.55
CA GLU A 102 -7.23 -4.86 22.08
C GLU A 102 -7.47 -3.41 21.65
N TYR A 103 -6.42 -2.60 21.66
CA TYR A 103 -6.47 -1.22 21.17
C TYR A 103 -6.83 -1.17 19.68
N LEU A 104 -6.18 -1.99 18.86
CA LEU A 104 -6.42 -2.08 17.41
C LEU A 104 -7.86 -2.51 17.10
N LEU A 105 -8.38 -3.53 17.80
CA LEU A 105 -9.75 -4.01 17.62
C LEU A 105 -10.79 -2.94 17.95
N LYS A 106 -10.56 -2.12 18.99
CA LYS A 106 -11.42 -0.97 19.35
C LYS A 106 -11.48 0.10 18.26
N MET A 107 -10.50 0.15 17.36
CA MET A 107 -10.48 1.10 16.24
C MET A 107 -11.29 0.64 15.03
N ILE A 108 -11.62 -0.65 14.91
CA ILE A 108 -12.35 -1.20 13.76
C ILE A 108 -13.76 -0.61 13.71
N ARG A 109 -14.14 -0.10 12.54
CA ARG A 109 -15.49 0.43 12.29
C ARG A 109 -16.17 -0.34 11.16
N PRO A 110 -17.32 -0.99 11.37
CA PRO A 110 -17.94 -1.88 10.38
C PRO A 110 -18.33 -1.18 9.07
N ASN A 111 -18.65 0.12 9.15
CA ASN A 111 -19.05 0.93 7.99
C ASN A 111 -17.92 1.82 7.46
N ARG A 112 -16.66 1.43 7.67
CA ARG A 112 -15.48 2.13 7.12
C ARG A 112 -14.48 1.12 6.56
N LEU A 113 -13.62 1.62 5.68
CA LEU A 113 -12.45 0.87 5.24
C LEU A 113 -11.49 0.73 6.43
N ASN A 114 -11.16 -0.52 6.80
CA ASN A 114 -10.17 -0.84 7.83
C ASN A 114 -9.03 -1.61 7.15
N VAL A 115 -7.90 -0.93 6.96
CA VAL A 115 -6.70 -1.42 6.26
C VAL A 115 -5.52 -1.16 7.17
N LEU A 116 -5.01 -2.25 7.72
CA LEU A 116 -3.81 -2.29 8.56
C LEU A 116 -2.60 -2.63 7.70
N THR A 117 -1.53 -1.86 7.85
CA THR A 117 -0.21 -2.23 7.33
C THR A 117 0.58 -2.90 8.45
N ILE A 118 1.08 -4.09 8.18
CA ILE A 118 1.91 -4.85 9.13
C ILE A 118 3.35 -4.79 8.63
N HIS A 119 4.25 -4.43 9.54
CA HIS A 119 5.69 -4.55 9.37
C HIS A 119 6.13 -5.79 10.17
N THR A 120 6.94 -6.66 9.56
CA THR A 120 7.51 -7.85 10.20
C THR A 120 8.97 -7.62 10.53
#